data_AF-A0A4Z1HNH3-F1
#
_entry.id   AF-A0A4Z1HNH3-F1
#
_cell.length_a   1.000
_cell.length_b   1.000
_cell.length_c   1.000
_cell.angle_alpha   90.00
_cell.angle_beta   90.00
_cell.angle_gamma   90.00
#
_symmetry.space_group_name_H-M   'P 1'
#
loop_
_entity.id
_entity.type
_entity.pdbx_description
1 polymer ?
#
loop_
_entity_poly.entity_id
_entity_poly.type
_entity_poly.pdbx_seq_one_letter_code
_entity_poly.pdbx_strand_id
1 'polypeptide(L)'
;MASRSSSESETPGEHSESALLSPYSKSRLAGYLEAELRDFPGGDTITTESVPQWTWPRSACRLWIFLMVLQKCERGTIIAYETARKFNGFGPALYIMFKSEWRSLLHDSPEDSMTIYYYLLAMRNEKGAVPPAFEISHCC
;
A
#
# COMPACT_ATOMS: atom_id res chain seq x y z
N MET A 1 -21.85 42.42 -47.25
CA MET A 1 -21.68 41.09 -47.88
C MET A 1 -20.79 40.25 -47.00
N ALA A 2 -21.20 39.02 -46.73
CA ALA A 2 -20.55 38.11 -45.78
C ALA A 2 -19.17 37.64 -46.27
N SER A 3 -18.26 37.33 -45.34
CA SER A 3 -17.38 36.15 -45.39
C SER A 3 -16.77 35.89 -44.01
N ARG A 4 -16.93 34.64 -43.55
CA ARG A 4 -16.37 34.03 -42.34
C ARG A 4 -14.86 33.76 -42.52
N SER A 5 -14.07 33.75 -41.45
CA SER A 5 -13.07 32.70 -41.23
C SER A 5 -12.64 32.66 -39.76
N SER A 6 -12.81 31.48 -39.15
CA SER A 6 -12.22 31.06 -37.88
C SER A 6 -10.77 30.59 -38.10
N SER A 7 -9.90 30.75 -37.10
CA SER A 7 -8.64 30.03 -36.84
C SER A 7 -7.85 30.85 -35.81
N GLU A 8 -7.14 30.36 -34.80
CA GLU A 8 -6.86 29.04 -34.24
C GLU A 8 -6.28 29.38 -32.86
N SER A 9 -6.85 28.81 -31.78
CA SER A 9 -6.30 28.91 -30.44
C SER A 9 -5.45 27.68 -30.19
N GLU A 10 -4.14 27.79 -30.42
CA GLU A 10 -3.16 26.79 -30.01
C GLU A 10 -2.59 27.17 -28.64
N THR A 11 -3.01 26.44 -27.61
CA THR A 11 -2.23 26.27 -26.38
C THR A 11 -1.95 24.78 -26.23
N PRO A 12 -0.72 24.31 -26.50
CA PRO A 12 -0.39 22.91 -26.28
C PRO A 12 -0.08 22.65 -24.81
N GLY A 13 -0.73 21.62 -24.27
CA GLY A 13 -0.10 20.70 -23.32
C GLY A 13 -0.24 21.04 -21.85
N GLU A 14 -1.43 20.86 -21.29
CA GLU A 14 -1.53 20.39 -19.91
C GLU A 14 -0.88 19.00 -19.84
N HIS A 15 0.35 18.94 -19.32
CA HIS A 15 0.96 17.70 -18.84
C HIS A 15 0.19 17.20 -17.60
N SER A 16 -0.99 16.61 -17.84
CA SER A 16 -1.65 15.74 -16.88
C SER A 16 -1.03 14.34 -16.98
N GLU A 17 0.14 14.18 -16.40
CA GLU A 17 0.74 12.86 -16.12
C GLU A 17 0.09 12.26 -14.85
N SER A 18 -1.24 12.24 -14.82
CA SER A 18 -1.97 11.25 -14.03
C SER A 18 -2.01 9.99 -14.86
N ALA A 19 -0.90 9.25 -14.85
CA ALA A 19 -0.82 7.91 -15.41
C ALA A 19 -1.72 6.98 -14.58
N LEU A 20 -3.03 7.08 -14.80
CA LEU A 20 -3.99 6.04 -14.47
C LEU A 20 -3.47 4.77 -15.15
N LEU A 21 -2.90 3.91 -14.32
CA LEU A 21 -2.27 2.68 -14.77
C LEU A 21 -3.22 1.94 -15.70
N SER A 22 -2.71 1.59 -16.87
CA SER A 22 -3.40 0.69 -17.78
C SER A 22 -3.91 -0.52 -16.98
N PRO A 23 -5.16 -0.96 -17.19
CA PRO A 23 -5.73 -2.13 -16.54
C PRO A 23 -4.80 -3.35 -16.58
N TYR A 24 -3.99 -3.44 -17.64
CA TYR A 24 -2.97 -4.47 -17.86
C TYR A 24 -1.81 -4.45 -16.86
N SER A 25 -1.37 -3.26 -16.43
CA SER A 25 -0.29 -3.11 -15.44
C SER A 25 -0.75 -3.53 -14.04
N LYS A 26 -2.01 -3.22 -13.72
CA LYS A 26 -2.65 -3.60 -12.46
C LYS A 26 -2.82 -5.12 -12.36
N SER A 27 -3.23 -5.79 -13.45
CA SER A 27 -3.40 -7.25 -13.47
C SER A 27 -2.07 -8.01 -13.35
N ARG A 28 -0.98 -7.52 -13.97
CA ARG A 28 0.30 -8.21 -13.93
C ARG A 28 1.01 -8.09 -12.58
N LEU A 29 0.95 -6.92 -11.95
CA LEU A 29 1.52 -6.70 -10.60
C LEU A 29 0.69 -7.39 -9.51
N ALA A 30 -0.64 -7.42 -9.66
CA ALA A 30 -1.51 -8.27 -8.84
C ALA A 30 -1.11 -9.75 -8.98
N GLY A 31 -0.89 -10.24 -10.21
CA GLY A 31 -0.48 -11.62 -10.46
C GLY A 31 0.83 -12.06 -9.79
N TYR A 32 1.80 -11.15 -9.61
CA TYR A 32 3.04 -11.47 -8.87
C TYR A 32 2.80 -11.58 -7.36
N LEU A 33 1.96 -10.72 -6.78
CA LEU A 33 1.57 -10.83 -5.38
C LEU A 33 0.64 -12.02 -5.13
N GLU A 34 -0.30 -12.29 -6.04
CA GLU A 34 -1.16 -13.49 -6.06
C GLU A 34 -0.32 -14.77 -6.12
N ALA A 35 0.79 -14.78 -6.86
CA ALA A 35 1.73 -15.91 -6.86
C ALA A 35 2.38 -16.13 -5.47
N GLU A 36 2.71 -15.05 -4.73
CA GLU A 36 3.20 -15.17 -3.34
C GLU A 36 2.09 -15.64 -2.37
N LEU A 37 0.82 -15.45 -2.71
CA LEU A 37 -0.36 -15.84 -1.92
C LEU A 37 -0.90 -17.23 -2.25
N ARG A 38 -0.38 -17.89 -3.30
CA ARG A 38 -0.91 -19.15 -3.83
C ARG A 38 -1.01 -20.26 -2.78
N ASP A 39 -0.16 -20.20 -1.74
CA ASP A 39 -0.12 -21.15 -0.64
C ASP A 39 -0.73 -20.62 0.67
N PHE A 40 -1.31 -19.41 0.69
CA PHE A 40 -1.92 -18.81 1.87
C PHE A 40 -3.46 -18.83 1.79
N PRO A 41 -4.14 -19.75 2.51
CA PRO A 41 -5.59 -19.79 2.53
C PRO A 41 -6.16 -18.50 3.12
N GLY A 42 -7.04 -17.84 2.38
CA GLY A 42 -7.65 -16.56 2.76
C GLY A 42 -6.96 -15.31 2.24
N GLY A 43 -5.85 -15.43 1.50
CA GLY A 43 -5.15 -14.30 0.86
C GLY A 43 -6.07 -13.42 0.00
N ASP A 44 -7.00 -14.04 -0.72
CA ASP A 44 -7.95 -13.36 -1.63
C ASP A 44 -8.97 -12.48 -0.90
N THR A 45 -9.08 -12.61 0.43
CA THR A 45 -10.02 -11.83 1.26
C THR A 45 -9.37 -10.66 1.98
N ILE A 46 -8.05 -10.50 1.86
CA ILE A 46 -7.32 -9.40 2.51
C ILE A 46 -7.68 -8.08 1.81
N THR A 47 -8.13 -7.13 2.62
CA THR A 47 -8.46 -5.76 2.23
C THR A 47 -7.73 -4.77 3.12
N THR A 48 -7.86 -3.47 2.83
CA THR A 48 -7.32 -2.42 3.71
C THR A 48 -8.00 -2.37 5.07
N GLU A 49 -9.23 -2.87 5.20
CA GLU A 49 -9.95 -2.96 6.48
C GLU A 49 -9.65 -4.25 7.25
N SER A 50 -8.85 -5.16 6.68
CA SER A 50 -8.44 -6.38 7.37
C SER A 50 -7.48 -6.03 8.49
N VAL A 51 -7.72 -6.60 9.68
CA VAL A 51 -6.78 -6.57 10.80
C VAL A 51 -5.61 -7.49 10.47
N PRO A 52 -4.37 -6.98 10.36
CA PRO A 52 -3.22 -7.84 10.16
C PRO A 52 -3.06 -8.85 11.28
N GLN A 53 -2.99 -10.13 10.93
CA GLN A 53 -2.92 -11.16 11.97
C GLN A 53 -1.46 -11.39 12.37
N TRP A 54 -1.22 -11.62 13.66
CA TRP A 54 0.09 -12.00 14.20
C TRP A 54 0.69 -13.22 13.50
N THR A 55 -0.17 -14.12 13.02
CA THR A 55 0.22 -15.36 12.35
C THR A 55 0.34 -15.23 10.83
N TRP A 56 0.12 -14.02 10.26
CA TRP A 56 0.21 -13.84 8.82
C TRP A 56 1.61 -14.15 8.29
N PRO A 57 1.72 -14.92 7.19
CA PRO A 57 2.99 -15.08 6.50
C PRO A 57 3.38 -13.78 5.81
N ARG A 58 4.64 -13.72 5.36
CA ARG A 58 5.19 -12.58 4.62
C ARG A 58 4.31 -12.14 3.46
N SER A 59 3.79 -13.08 2.67
CA SER A 59 2.99 -12.78 1.48
C SER A 59 1.69 -12.03 1.82
N ALA A 60 0.99 -12.45 2.87
CA ALA A 60 -0.20 -11.76 3.38
C ALA A 60 0.14 -10.33 3.86
N CYS A 61 1.23 -10.17 4.61
CA CYS A 61 1.70 -8.86 5.04
C CYS A 61 2.02 -7.94 3.85
N ARG A 62 2.70 -8.46 2.82
CA ARG A 62 3.05 -7.70 1.61
C ARG A 62 1.82 -7.29 0.82
N LEU A 63 0.83 -8.18 0.65
CA LEU A 63 -0.43 -7.83 0.02
C LEU A 63 -1.12 -6.70 0.79
N TRP A 64 -1.20 -6.81 2.12
CA TRP A 64 -1.81 -5.78 2.93
C TRP A 64 -1.10 -4.42 2.79
N ILE A 65 0.25 -4.40 2.84
CA ILE A 65 1.04 -3.18 2.60
C ILE A 65 0.76 -2.61 1.21
N PHE A 66 0.74 -3.46 0.18
CA PHE A 66 0.43 -3.03 -1.18
C PHE A 66 -0.95 -2.34 -1.25
N LEU A 67 -1.97 -2.95 -0.64
CA LEU A 67 -3.33 -2.38 -0.62
C LEU A 67 -3.40 -1.07 0.16
N MET A 68 -2.71 -0.98 1.31
CA MET A 68 -2.64 0.25 2.10
C MET A 68 -2.00 1.38 1.31
N VAL A 69 -0.86 1.13 0.67
CA VAL A 69 -0.16 2.15 -0.12
C VAL A 69 -0.96 2.55 -1.36
N LEU A 70 -1.61 1.59 -2.01
CA LEU A 70 -2.42 1.85 -3.20
C LEU A 70 -3.71 2.63 -2.88
N GLN A 71 -4.42 2.25 -1.82
CA GLN A 71 -5.79 2.72 -1.57
C GLN A 71 -5.89 3.74 -0.43
N LYS A 72 -5.15 3.55 0.67
CA LYS A 72 -5.18 4.49 1.81
C LYS A 72 -4.19 5.64 1.65
N CYS A 73 -3.03 5.38 1.05
CA CYS A 73 -2.04 6.42 0.73
C CYS A 73 -2.20 6.96 -0.70
N GLU A 74 -3.16 6.43 -1.48
CA GLU A 74 -3.48 6.88 -2.84
C GLU A 74 -2.26 6.92 -3.78
N ARG A 75 -1.29 6.02 -3.59
CA ARG A 75 -0.10 5.94 -4.43
C ARG A 75 -0.31 5.02 -5.62
N GLY A 76 0.48 5.24 -6.67
CA GLY A 76 0.46 4.39 -7.86
C GLY A 76 0.84 2.94 -7.55
N THR A 77 0.27 2.00 -8.30
CA THR A 77 0.50 0.55 -8.16
C THR A 77 1.98 0.14 -8.20
N ILE A 78 2.82 0.81 -9.01
CA ILE A 78 4.26 0.51 -9.06
C ILE A 78 4.91 0.82 -7.71
N ILE A 79 4.61 1.99 -7.13
CA ILE A 79 5.13 2.41 -5.83
C ILE A 79 4.64 1.44 -4.75
N ALA A 80 3.35 1.12 -4.74
CA ALA A 80 2.77 0.17 -3.80
C ALA A 80 3.45 -1.21 -3.86
N TYR A 81 3.72 -1.71 -5.06
CA TYR A 81 4.38 -2.99 -5.27
C TYR A 81 5.84 -2.99 -4.80
N GLU A 82 6.62 -1.96 -5.17
CA GLU A 82 8.01 -1.84 -4.74
C GLU A 82 8.12 -1.69 -3.23
N THR A 83 7.23 -0.92 -2.59
CA THR A 83 7.15 -0.82 -1.14
C THR A 83 6.84 -2.17 -0.49
N ALA A 84 5.82 -2.88 -0.97
CA ALA A 84 5.46 -4.20 -0.46
C ALA A 84 6.62 -5.19 -0.58
N ARG A 85 7.33 -5.21 -1.71
CA ARG A 85 8.47 -6.11 -1.91
C ARG A 85 9.64 -5.86 -0.97
N LYS A 86 9.90 -4.60 -0.60
CA LYS A 86 10.94 -4.23 0.35
C LYS A 86 10.65 -4.74 1.76
N PHE A 87 9.38 -4.94 2.12
CA PHE A 87 9.02 -5.52 3.41
C PHE A 87 9.51 -6.97 3.49
N ASN A 88 10.32 -7.25 4.50
CA ASN A 88 10.88 -8.57 4.78
C ASN A 88 10.57 -9.01 6.21
N GLY A 89 9.29 -9.18 6.51
CA GLY A 89 8.80 -9.66 7.81
C GLY A 89 7.58 -10.55 7.67
N PHE A 90 7.01 -10.95 8.80
CA PHE A 90 5.74 -11.66 8.93
C PHE A 90 4.86 -10.91 9.95
N GLY A 91 3.66 -11.40 10.27
CA GLY A 91 2.65 -10.69 11.08
C GLY A 91 3.18 -9.79 12.22
N PRO A 92 4.06 -10.27 13.11
CA PRO A 92 4.59 -9.48 14.22
C PRO A 92 5.39 -8.26 13.76
N ALA A 93 6.13 -8.37 12.65
CA ALA A 93 6.94 -7.29 12.10
C ALA A 93 6.10 -6.05 11.78
N LEU A 94 4.85 -6.23 11.35
CA LEU A 94 3.94 -5.09 11.12
C LEU A 94 3.72 -4.29 12.40
N TYR A 95 3.54 -4.95 13.53
CA TYR A 95 3.23 -4.30 14.80
C TYR A 95 4.45 -3.83 15.58
N ILE A 96 5.62 -4.47 15.44
CA ILE A 96 6.81 -4.12 16.22
C ILE A 96 7.72 -3.12 15.51
N MET A 97 7.62 -2.99 14.18
CA MET A 97 8.43 -2.03 13.43
C MET A 97 8.24 -0.62 13.99
N PHE A 98 9.36 0.04 14.31
CA PHE A 98 9.36 1.40 14.81
C PHE A 98 8.96 2.38 13.71
N LYS A 99 8.50 3.56 14.13
CA LYS A 99 8.18 4.67 13.23
C LYS A 99 9.34 5.01 12.26
N SER A 100 10.59 4.89 12.70
CA SER A 100 11.78 5.10 11.87
C SER A 100 11.93 4.03 10.77
N GLU A 101 11.61 2.78 11.07
CA GLU A 101 11.67 1.67 10.12
C GLU A 101 10.54 1.79 9.07
N TRP A 102 9.34 2.19 9.50
CA TRP A 102 8.25 2.52 8.58
C TRP A 102 8.60 3.69 7.65
N ARG A 103 9.25 4.72 8.19
CA ARG A 103 9.78 5.85 7.38
C ARG A 103 10.83 5.40 6.39
N SER A 104 11.71 4.47 6.75
CA SER A 104 12.69 3.91 5.81
C SER A 104 12.02 3.05 4.74
N LEU A 105 10.96 2.30 5.09
CA LEU A 105 10.24 1.50 4.10
C LEU A 105 9.52 2.39 3.06
N LEU A 106 8.99 3.53 3.49
CA LEU A 106 8.22 4.49 2.70
C LEU A 106 8.99 5.81 2.48
N HIS A 107 10.31 5.71 2.24
CA HIS A 107 11.27 6.84 2.20
C HIS A 107 10.75 8.13 1.55
N ASP A 108 9.98 8.03 0.48
CA ASP A 108 9.52 9.17 -0.32
C ASP A 108 8.27 9.87 0.25
N SER A 109 7.65 9.33 1.31
CA SER A 109 6.53 9.99 2.00
C SER A 109 6.50 9.70 3.51
N PRO A 110 6.95 10.67 4.32
CA PRO A 110 6.76 10.63 5.77
C PRO A 110 5.30 10.50 6.18
N GLU A 111 4.36 11.11 5.47
CA GLU A 111 2.93 11.10 5.77
C GLU A 111 2.31 9.71 5.60
N ASP A 112 2.66 9.01 4.51
CA ASP A 112 2.21 7.65 4.25
C ASP A 112 2.71 6.69 5.34
N SER A 113 3.98 6.85 5.73
CA SER A 113 4.58 6.05 6.81
C SER A 113 3.85 6.23 8.13
N MET A 114 3.46 7.48 8.45
CA MET A 114 2.69 7.78 9.66
C MET A 114 1.27 7.22 9.57
N THR A 115 0.65 7.30 8.40
CA THR A 115 -0.71 6.77 8.17
C THR A 115 -0.75 5.27 8.46
N ILE A 116 0.16 4.49 7.87
CA ILE A 116 0.22 3.04 8.07
C ILE A 116 0.59 2.70 9.52
N TYR A 117 1.58 3.38 10.09
CA TYR A 117 2.00 3.17 11.48
C TYR A 117 0.85 3.40 12.48
N TYR A 118 0.14 4.52 12.36
CA TYR A 118 -1.00 4.81 13.26
C TYR A 118 -2.18 3.88 13.03
N TYR A 119 -2.42 3.45 11.79
CA TYR A 119 -3.45 2.46 11.49
C TYR A 119 -3.17 1.13 12.21
N LEU A 120 -1.92 0.66 12.19
CA LEU A 120 -1.50 -0.55 12.91
C LEU A 120 -1.61 -0.39 14.43
N LEU A 121 -1.23 0.77 14.98
CA LEU A 121 -1.40 1.06 16.41
C LEU A 121 -2.87 1.02 16.84
N ALA A 122 -3.78 1.52 16.01
CA ALA A 122 -5.21 1.48 16.30
C ALA A 122 -5.75 0.03 16.34
N MET A 123 -5.24 -0.85 15.47
CA MET A 123 -5.69 -2.24 15.37
C MET A 123 -4.99 -3.21 16.31
N ARG A 124 -3.94 -2.80 17.04
CA ARG A 124 -3.08 -3.75 17.78
C ARG A 124 -3.80 -4.58 18.85
N ASN A 125 -4.94 -4.08 19.34
CA ASN A 125 -5.76 -4.75 20.35
C ASN A 125 -6.91 -5.57 19.74
N GLU A 126 -7.07 -5.53 18.42
CA GLU A 126 -8.10 -6.30 17.72
C GLU A 126 -7.77 -7.80 17.74
N LYS A 127 -8.81 -8.61 17.58
CA LYS A 127 -8.67 -10.07 17.63
C LYS A 127 -7.65 -10.56 16.61
N GLY A 128 -6.62 -11.23 17.11
CA GLY A 128 -5.56 -11.85 16.31
C GLY A 128 -4.44 -10.91 15.86
N ALA A 129 -4.52 -9.60 16.17
CA ALA A 129 -3.48 -8.61 15.87
C ALA A 129 -2.20 -8.88 16.67
N VAL A 130 -2.27 -8.77 18.00
CA VAL A 130 -1.16 -9.02 18.93
C VAL A 130 -1.67 -9.95 20.04
N PRO A 131 -1.03 -11.11 20.30
CA PRO A 131 -1.46 -11.99 21.37
C PRO A 131 -1.32 -11.28 22.73
N PRO A 132 -2.24 -11.48 23.70
CA PRO A 132 -2.20 -10.81 25.00
C PRO A 132 -0.93 -11.06 25.82
N ALA A 133 -0.15 -12.09 25.49
CA ALA A 133 1.11 -12.41 26.12
C ALA A 133 2.26 -11.44 25.74
N PHE A 134 2.06 -10.61 24.71
CA PHE A 134 3.06 -9.65 24.24
C PHE A 134 2.63 -8.23 24.57
N GLU A 135 3.53 -7.47 25.19
CA GLU A 135 3.39 -6.03 25.35
C GLU A 135 4.31 -5.34 24.34
N ILE A 136 3.73 -4.58 23.41
CA ILE A 136 4.48 -3.80 22.43
C ILE A 136 4.58 -2.36 22.92
N SER A 137 5.78 -1.97 23.31
CA SER A 137 6.14 -0.59 23.62
C SER A 137 6.91 0.02 22.45
N HIS A 138 6.36 1.07 21.85
CA HIS A 138 7.09 1.92 20.93
C HIS A 138 7.68 3.09 21.72
N CYS A 139 8.98 3.04 22.00
CA CYS A 139 9.68 4.18 22.58
C CYS A 139 9.74 5.32 21.54
N CYS A 140 9.45 6.54 21.99
CA CYS A 140 9.50 7.76 21.18
C CYS A 140 10.91 8.09 20.70
#